data_AF-A0A959EQK8-F1
#
_entry.id   AF-A0A959EQK8-F1
#
_cell.length_a   1.000
_cell.length_b   1.000
_cell.length_c   1.000
_cell.angle_alpha   90.00
_cell.angle_beta   90.00
_cell.angle_gamma   90.00
#
_symmetry.space_group_name_H-M   'P 1'
#
loop_
_entity.id
_entity.type
_entity.pdbx_description
1 polymer ?
#
loop_
_entity_poly.entity_id
_entity_poly.type
_entity_poly.pdbx_seq_one_letter_code
_entity_poly.pdbx_strand_id
1 'polypeptide(L)'
;MPYLDFYAPNPDYAVTAELTLTPDAEPFDLATYSGITKPYVQYGWLDFSLLGREYRMAVYQSLRLRQMPMYRDYLFLPFKDHTNGDATYGGGRYIDLSIQDFTEGRITVDFNKAYNPYCAFSDGYNCPIPPSENHLELAIEAGEKAFKGEH
;
A
#
# COMPACT_ATOMS: atom_id res chain seq x y z
N MET A 1 -12.73 18.91 5.66
CA MET A 1 -13.43 17.62 5.72
C MET A 1 -13.38 17.14 7.17
N PRO A 2 -14.48 17.16 7.94
CA PRO A 2 -14.42 16.99 9.40
C PRO A 2 -14.16 15.56 9.90
N TYR A 3 -14.14 14.57 9.00
CA TYR A 3 -14.08 13.14 9.35
C TYR A 3 -12.79 12.44 8.90
N LEU A 4 -11.99 13.11 8.07
CA LEU A 4 -10.69 12.62 7.63
C LEU A 4 -9.62 13.21 8.55
N ASP A 5 -8.87 12.35 9.22
CA ASP A 5 -7.85 12.71 10.19
C ASP A 5 -6.52 12.08 9.77
N PHE A 6 -5.42 12.77 10.09
CA PHE A 6 -4.07 12.36 9.70
C PHE A 6 -3.16 12.40 10.92
N TYR A 7 -2.09 11.60 10.88
CA TYR A 7 -0.93 11.86 11.72
C TYR A 7 -0.22 13.14 11.25
N ALA A 8 0.48 13.81 12.16
CA ALA A 8 1.39 14.87 11.75
C ALA A 8 2.48 14.26 10.86
N PRO A 9 2.86 14.91 9.75
CA PRO A 9 3.93 14.41 8.89
C PRO A 9 5.22 14.20 9.69
N ASN A 10 5.81 13.01 9.55
CA ASN A 10 7.05 12.63 10.22
C ASN A 10 8.05 12.10 9.18
N PRO A 11 9.21 12.77 9.00
CA PRO A 11 10.20 12.38 7.99
C PRO A 11 10.83 11.01 8.25
N ASP A 12 10.81 10.49 9.49
CA ASP A 12 11.36 9.17 9.82
C ASP A 12 10.56 8.02 9.16
N TYR A 13 9.35 8.32 8.68
CA TYR A 13 8.47 7.41 7.94
C TYR A 13 8.55 7.59 6.41
N ALA A 14 9.52 8.37 5.92
CA ALA A 14 9.86 8.43 4.49
C ALA A 14 11.20 7.75 4.26
N VAL A 15 11.17 6.54 3.69
CA VAL A 15 12.35 5.68 3.55
C VAL A 15 12.73 5.49 2.09
N THR A 16 14.02 5.31 1.83
CA THR A 16 14.49 4.85 0.52
C THR A 16 14.47 3.33 0.50
N ALA A 17 13.78 2.76 -0.49
CA ALA A 17 13.72 1.33 -0.71
C ALA A 17 14.45 0.93 -2.00
N GLU A 18 15.14 -0.21 -1.96
CA GLU A 18 15.80 -0.82 -3.10
C GLU A 18 14.86 -1.85 -3.76
N LEU A 19 14.78 -1.83 -5.09
CA LEU A 19 13.92 -2.70 -5.87
C LEU A 19 14.66 -3.94 -6.36
N THR A 20 14.12 -5.11 -6.03
CA THR A 20 14.44 -6.37 -6.71
C THR A 20 13.26 -6.77 -7.59
N LEU A 21 13.41 -6.64 -8.91
CA LEU A 21 12.37 -7.00 -9.88
C LEU A 21 12.04 -8.49 -9.86
N THR A 22 10.78 -8.82 -10.13
CA THR A 22 10.30 -10.21 -10.27
C THR A 22 9.70 -10.44 -11.67
N PRO A 23 10.54 -10.47 -12.74
CA PRO A 23 10.05 -10.55 -14.12
C PRO A 23 9.30 -11.85 -14.44
N ASP A 24 9.63 -12.93 -13.71
CA ASP A 24 9.04 -14.26 -13.87
C ASP A 24 7.86 -14.51 -12.92
N ALA A 25 7.37 -13.47 -12.22
CA ALA A 25 6.22 -13.61 -11.33
C ALA A 25 4.95 -13.95 -12.14
N GLU A 26 4.29 -15.04 -11.76
CA GLU A 26 3.01 -15.40 -12.33
C GLU A 26 1.89 -14.45 -11.83
N PRO A 27 0.95 -14.07 -12.71
CA PRO A 27 -0.26 -13.38 -12.28
C PRO A 27 -1.04 -14.16 -11.23
N PHE A 28 -1.68 -13.42 -10.33
CA PHE A 28 -2.58 -13.98 -9.34
C PHE A 28 -3.79 -13.08 -9.10
N ASP A 29 -4.81 -13.67 -8.52
CA ASP A 29 -6.05 -13.01 -8.15
C ASP A 29 -5.98 -12.53 -6.71
N LEU A 30 -5.81 -11.22 -6.55
CA LEU A 30 -5.77 -10.57 -5.24
C LEU A 30 -7.20 -10.48 -4.67
N ALA A 31 -7.41 -11.11 -3.52
CA ALA A 31 -8.70 -11.13 -2.84
C ALA A 31 -9.12 -9.73 -2.39
N THR A 32 -10.44 -9.48 -2.35
CA THR A 32 -11.02 -8.24 -1.81
C THR A 32 -12.05 -8.55 -0.74
N TYR A 33 -12.34 -7.58 0.13
CA TYR A 33 -13.30 -7.76 1.23
C TYR A 33 -14.76 -8.05 0.79
N SER A 34 -15.11 -7.79 -0.47
CA SER A 34 -16.42 -8.14 -1.03
C SER A 34 -16.52 -9.57 -1.56
N GLY A 35 -15.43 -10.33 -1.56
CA GLY A 35 -15.34 -11.68 -2.12
C GLY A 35 -15.03 -11.73 -3.63
N ILE A 36 -14.96 -10.58 -4.31
CA ILE A 36 -14.49 -10.49 -5.71
C ILE A 36 -12.96 -10.47 -5.73
N THR A 37 -12.33 -11.00 -6.77
CA THR A 37 -10.88 -10.93 -6.96
C THR A 37 -10.49 -9.88 -8.01
N LYS A 38 -9.24 -9.39 -7.94
CA LYS A 38 -8.67 -8.50 -8.95
C LYS A 38 -7.33 -9.08 -9.45
N PRO A 39 -7.07 -9.11 -10.77
CA PRO A 39 -5.84 -9.68 -11.29
C PRO A 39 -4.66 -8.71 -11.12
N TYR A 40 -3.63 -9.19 -10.44
CA TYR A 40 -2.36 -8.49 -10.21
C TYR A 40 -1.18 -9.37 -10.58
N VAL A 41 -0.01 -8.76 -10.70
CA VAL A 41 1.27 -9.45 -10.74
C VAL A 41 2.22 -8.75 -9.77
N GLN A 42 3.08 -9.50 -9.11
CA GLN A 42 4.15 -8.91 -8.32
C GLN A 42 5.17 -8.25 -9.26
N TYR A 43 5.39 -6.95 -9.07
CA TYR A 43 6.36 -6.19 -9.86
C TYR A 43 7.78 -6.36 -9.32
N GLY A 44 7.91 -6.38 -7.99
CA GLY A 44 9.18 -6.61 -7.32
C GLY A 44 9.08 -6.62 -5.80
N TRP A 45 10.22 -6.81 -5.16
CA TRP A 45 10.43 -6.62 -3.73
C TRP A 45 11.05 -5.25 -3.48
N LEU A 46 10.54 -4.56 -2.46
CA LEU A 46 11.10 -3.34 -1.90
C LEU A 46 11.77 -3.69 -0.58
N ASP A 47 13.08 -3.55 -0.52
CA ASP A 47 13.89 -3.75 0.68
C ASP A 47 14.27 -2.39 1.28
N PHE A 48 14.02 -2.18 2.57
CA PHE A 48 14.30 -0.89 3.23
C PHE A 48 14.47 -1.04 4.76
N SER A 49 15.12 -0.04 5.36
CA SER A 49 15.21 0.10 6.81
C SER A 49 14.22 1.17 7.29
N LEU A 50 13.40 0.83 8.28
CA LEU A 50 12.45 1.74 8.92
C LEU A 50 12.61 1.66 10.44
N LEU A 51 12.86 2.79 11.09
CA LEU A 51 13.09 2.90 12.53
C LEU A 51 14.13 1.88 13.06
N GLY A 52 15.18 1.65 12.28
CA GLY A 52 16.29 0.75 12.64
C GLY A 52 16.01 -0.74 12.48
N ARG A 53 14.92 -1.13 11.81
CA ARG A 53 14.58 -2.51 11.47
C ARG A 53 14.48 -2.66 9.95
N GLU A 54 14.99 -3.77 9.44
CA GLU A 54 14.90 -4.11 8.02
C GLU A 54 13.56 -4.75 7.70
N TYR A 55 12.95 -4.30 6.61
CA TYR A 55 11.68 -4.81 6.10
C TYR A 55 11.78 -5.10 4.61
N ARG A 56 10.95 -6.04 4.17
CA ARG A 56 10.73 -6.37 2.77
C ARG A 56 9.24 -6.35 2.49
N MET A 57 8.85 -5.70 1.41
CA MET A 57 7.46 -5.66 0.96
C MET A 57 7.38 -5.95 -0.54
N ALA A 58 6.35 -6.66 -0.97
CA ALA A 58 6.01 -6.82 -2.37
C ALA A 58 5.25 -5.59 -2.89
N VAL A 59 5.66 -5.09 -4.04
CA VAL A 59 4.92 -4.09 -4.81
C VAL A 59 4.25 -4.76 -6.00
N TYR A 60 2.99 -4.43 -6.27
CA TYR A 60 2.17 -5.10 -7.29
C TYR A 60 1.78 -4.16 -8.42
N GLN A 61 1.55 -4.72 -9.60
CA GLN A 61 0.98 -4.00 -10.74
C GLN A 61 -0.35 -4.63 -11.13
N SER A 62 -1.38 -3.80 -11.31
CA SER A 62 -2.69 -4.30 -11.78
C SER A 62 -2.62 -4.68 -13.25
N LEU A 63 -3.01 -5.91 -13.58
CA LEU A 63 -3.08 -6.36 -14.98
C LEU A 63 -4.12 -5.62 -15.80
N ARG A 64 -5.15 -5.05 -15.14
CA ARG A 64 -6.17 -4.22 -15.79
C ARG A 64 -5.68 -2.81 -16.04
N LEU A 65 -5.11 -2.16 -15.01
CA LEU A 65 -4.67 -0.76 -15.12
C LEU A 65 -3.47 -0.61 -16.06
N ARG A 66 -2.55 -1.59 -16.10
CA ARG A 66 -1.38 -1.53 -16.99
C ARG A 66 -1.73 -1.46 -18.49
N GLN A 67 -2.94 -1.88 -18.86
CA GLN A 67 -3.45 -1.82 -20.23
C GLN A 67 -4.00 -0.43 -20.59
N MET A 68 -4.21 0.44 -19.60
CA MET A 68 -4.72 1.80 -19.80
C MET A 68 -3.53 2.76 -19.86
N PRO A 69 -3.37 3.56 -20.93
CA PRO A 69 -2.20 4.43 -21.10
C PRO A 69 -1.90 5.35 -19.90
N MET A 70 -2.95 5.90 -19.27
CA MET A 70 -2.83 6.79 -18.11
C MET A 70 -2.33 6.09 -16.84
N TYR A 71 -2.55 4.78 -16.70
CA TYR A 71 -2.23 4.01 -15.49
C TYR A 71 -1.19 2.92 -15.75
N ARG A 72 -0.52 2.98 -16.90
CA ARG A 72 0.42 1.95 -17.35
C ARG A 72 1.52 1.68 -16.32
N ASP A 73 2.02 2.75 -15.71
CA ASP A 73 3.16 2.72 -14.82
C ASP A 73 2.75 2.68 -13.34
N TYR A 74 1.46 2.58 -13.05
CA TYR A 74 0.94 2.61 -11.69
C TYR A 74 1.25 1.32 -10.95
N LEU A 75 1.77 1.49 -9.74
CA LEU A 75 2.14 0.43 -8.82
C LEU A 75 1.37 0.59 -7.52
N PHE A 76 1.05 -0.55 -6.92
CA PHE A 76 0.20 -0.66 -5.76
C PHE A 76 0.96 -1.33 -4.63
N LEU A 77 1.11 -0.63 -3.51
CA LEU A 77 1.75 -1.13 -2.30
C LEU A 77 0.73 -1.20 -1.14
N PRO A 78 -0.04 -2.29 -1.05
CA PRO A 78 -0.96 -2.50 0.06
C PRO A 78 -0.22 -3.06 1.27
N PHE A 79 -0.59 -2.62 2.48
CA PHE A 79 0.05 -3.11 3.69
C PHE A 79 -0.89 -3.16 4.90
N LYS A 80 -0.46 -3.93 5.89
CA LYS A 80 -0.97 -3.87 7.26
C LYS A 80 0.16 -3.61 8.23
N ASP A 81 -0.18 -3.07 9.38
CA ASP A 81 0.72 -2.74 10.48
C ASP A 81 -0.05 -2.75 11.81
N HIS A 82 0.63 -2.56 12.93
CA HIS A 82 0.03 -2.67 14.26
C HIS A 82 -0.98 -1.55 14.59
N THR A 83 -1.09 -0.47 13.80
CA THR A 83 -2.13 0.54 14.03
C THR A 83 -3.49 0.13 13.44
N ASN A 84 -3.53 -0.85 12.53
CA ASN A 84 -4.77 -1.26 11.87
C ASN A 84 -5.74 -1.92 12.86
N GLY A 85 -6.98 -1.41 12.92
CA GLY A 85 -8.03 -1.91 13.82
C GLY A 85 -8.14 -1.12 15.12
N ASP A 86 -7.10 -0.35 15.47
CA ASP A 86 -7.07 0.52 16.64
C ASP A 86 -7.10 2.00 16.23
N ALA A 87 -6.03 2.49 15.59
CA ALA A 87 -5.87 3.90 15.22
C ALA A 87 -6.03 4.17 13.71
N THR A 88 -5.92 3.14 12.88
CA THR A 88 -6.13 3.19 11.41
C THR A 88 -7.13 2.12 10.96
N TYR A 89 -7.61 2.21 9.72
CA TYR A 89 -8.63 1.29 9.22
C TYR A 89 -8.18 -0.18 9.29
N GLY A 90 -9.00 -1.06 9.87
CA GLY A 90 -8.64 -2.47 10.10
C GLY A 90 -8.39 -3.29 8.82
N GLY A 91 -8.92 -2.83 7.68
CA GLY A 91 -8.74 -3.51 6.40
C GLY A 91 -7.32 -3.42 5.82
N GLY A 92 -6.49 -2.51 6.36
CA GLY A 92 -5.18 -2.16 5.81
C GLY A 92 -5.16 -0.79 5.14
N ARG A 93 -3.98 -0.37 4.71
CA ARG A 93 -3.72 0.94 4.07
C ARG A 93 -2.91 0.75 2.79
N TYR A 94 -2.95 1.74 1.91
CA TYR A 94 -2.31 1.68 0.61
C TYR A 94 -1.36 2.85 0.40
N ILE A 95 -0.31 2.60 -0.37
CA ILE A 95 0.52 3.63 -0.99
C ILE A 95 0.51 3.37 -2.49
N ASP A 96 0.29 4.42 -3.26
CA ASP A 96 0.38 4.39 -4.71
C ASP A 96 1.75 4.88 -5.14
N LEU A 97 2.38 4.13 -6.04
CA LEU A 97 3.70 4.42 -6.57
C LEU A 97 3.65 4.39 -8.11
N SER A 98 4.69 4.89 -8.74
CA SER A 98 4.88 4.81 -10.19
C SER A 98 6.21 4.15 -10.54
N ILE A 99 6.27 3.39 -11.64
CA ILE A 99 7.53 2.93 -12.23
C ILE A 99 8.44 4.13 -12.53
N GLN A 100 7.86 5.30 -12.83
CA GLN A 100 8.59 6.53 -13.12
C GLN A 100 9.24 7.16 -11.88
N ASP A 101 8.83 6.77 -10.67
CA ASP A 101 9.40 7.29 -9.43
C ASP A 101 10.74 6.62 -9.09
N PHE A 102 11.07 5.52 -9.76
CA PHE A 102 12.35 4.83 -9.55
C PHE A 102 13.51 5.58 -10.18
N THR A 103 14.57 5.78 -9.41
CA THR A 103 15.86 6.29 -9.87
C THR A 103 16.94 5.30 -9.47
N GLU A 104 17.68 4.77 -10.44
CA GLU A 104 18.77 3.80 -10.21
C GLU A 104 18.35 2.58 -9.36
N GLY A 105 17.14 2.07 -9.59
CA GLY A 105 16.60 0.91 -8.85
C GLY A 105 16.14 1.23 -7.42
N ARG A 106 16.03 2.51 -7.05
CA ARG A 106 15.55 2.96 -5.74
C ARG A 106 14.32 3.83 -5.86
N ILE A 107 13.48 3.83 -4.83
CA ILE A 107 12.28 4.67 -4.71
C ILE A 107 12.14 5.19 -3.29
N THR A 108 11.48 6.34 -3.12
CA THR A 108 11.04 6.78 -1.79
C THR A 108 9.67 6.17 -1.49
N VAL A 109 9.59 5.38 -0.42
CA VAL A 109 8.32 4.93 0.16
C VAL A 109 7.99 5.87 1.32
N ASP A 110 6.98 6.71 1.12
CA ASP A 110 6.55 7.71 2.11
C ASP A 110 5.25 7.26 2.77
N PHE A 111 5.36 6.69 3.98
CA PHE A 111 4.19 6.23 4.74
C PHE A 111 3.31 7.39 5.23
N ASN A 112 3.78 8.64 5.18
CA ASN A 112 2.91 9.80 5.42
C ASN A 112 1.85 9.99 4.33
N LYS A 113 2.04 9.35 3.17
CA LYS A 113 1.07 9.34 2.07
C LYS A 113 0.18 8.11 2.07
N ALA A 114 0.30 7.24 3.09
CA ALA A 114 -0.57 6.09 3.22
C ALA A 114 -2.02 6.55 3.43
N TYR A 115 -2.93 5.98 2.65
CA TYR A 115 -4.35 6.32 2.68
C TYR A 115 -5.21 5.09 2.95
N ASN A 116 -6.41 5.30 3.48
CA ASN A 116 -7.36 4.22 3.69
C ASN A 116 -8.05 3.84 2.38
N PRO A 117 -8.29 2.53 2.11
CA PRO A 117 -9.13 2.12 0.99
C PRO A 117 -10.50 2.79 1.01
N TYR A 118 -11.14 2.93 -0.15
CA TYR A 118 -12.52 3.45 -0.24
C TYR A 118 -13.53 2.70 0.65
N CYS A 119 -13.28 1.42 0.95
CA CYS A 119 -14.08 0.61 1.89
C CYS A 119 -14.06 1.14 3.33
N ALA A 120 -13.11 2.02 3.67
CA ALA A 120 -13.07 2.72 4.95
C ALA A 120 -14.10 3.86 5.05
N PHE A 121 -14.79 4.20 3.95
CA PHE A 121 -15.74 5.32 3.91
C PHE A 121 -17.16 4.89 3.55
N SER A 122 -17.34 3.74 2.90
CA SER A 122 -18.66 3.26 2.47
C SER A 122 -18.61 1.77 2.10
N ASP A 123 -19.74 1.09 2.30
CA ASP A 123 -19.93 -0.30 1.90
C ASP A 123 -20.04 -0.46 0.37
N GLY A 124 -19.74 -1.67 -0.11
CA GLY A 124 -19.90 -2.05 -1.53
C GLY A 124 -18.67 -1.83 -2.42
N TYR A 125 -17.55 -1.39 -1.85
CA TYR A 125 -16.28 -1.30 -2.58
C TYR A 125 -15.47 -2.60 -2.52
N ASN A 126 -14.78 -2.94 -3.61
CA ASN A 126 -13.98 -4.16 -3.74
C ASN A 126 -12.51 -3.86 -3.39
N CYS A 127 -12.21 -3.60 -2.12
CA CYS A 127 -10.86 -3.18 -1.70
C CYS A 127 -9.93 -4.38 -1.52
N PRO A 128 -8.75 -4.37 -2.18
CA PRO A 128 -7.76 -5.43 -2.03
C PRO A 128 -7.35 -5.69 -0.58
N ILE A 129 -7.29 -6.97 -0.19
CA ILE A 129 -6.75 -7.37 1.10
C ILE A 129 -5.22 -7.38 0.97
N PRO A 130 -4.47 -6.62 1.78
CA PRO A 130 -3.01 -6.68 1.74
C PRO A 130 -2.50 -8.10 1.97
N PRO A 131 -1.65 -8.64 1.08
CA PRO A 131 -1.03 -9.95 1.25
C PRO A 131 -0.17 -10.01 2.52
N SER A 132 0.00 -11.21 3.07
CA SER A 132 0.69 -11.43 4.36
C SER A 132 2.14 -10.96 4.37
N GLU A 133 2.83 -11.03 3.23
CA GLU A 133 4.19 -10.55 3.07
C GLU A 133 4.32 -9.03 3.25
N ASN A 134 3.22 -8.29 3.20
CA ASN A 134 3.16 -6.85 3.45
C ASN A 134 2.55 -6.52 4.82
N HIS A 135 2.58 -7.45 5.77
CA HIS A 135 2.17 -7.19 7.16
C HIS A 135 3.43 -6.83 7.96
N LEU A 136 3.54 -5.57 8.35
CA LEU A 136 4.69 -5.02 9.04
C LEU A 136 4.50 -5.19 10.55
N GLU A 137 5.48 -5.81 11.22
CA GLU A 137 5.53 -5.93 12.69
C GLU A 137 6.00 -4.62 13.35
N LEU A 138 5.32 -3.52 13.03
CA LEU A 138 5.57 -2.16 13.51
C LEU A 138 4.25 -1.39 13.58
N ALA A 139 4.14 -0.41 14.47
CA ALA A 139 3.07 0.60 14.41
C ALA A 139 3.51 1.77 13.52
N ILE A 140 2.79 2.00 12.42
CA ILE A 140 3.08 3.09 11.49
C ILE A 140 2.16 4.27 11.79
N GLU A 141 2.64 5.16 12.65
CA GLU A 141 1.97 6.38 13.10
C GLU A 141 2.16 7.54 12.10
N ALA A 142 1.94 7.25 10.82
CA ALA A 142 2.03 8.19 9.71
C ALA A 142 0.86 8.00 8.74
N GLY A 143 0.49 9.04 7.98
CA GLY A 143 -0.59 8.97 6.99
C GLY A 143 -2.00 9.11 7.56
N GLU A 144 -2.99 8.59 6.83
CA GLU A 144 -4.40 8.64 7.22
C GLU A 144 -4.68 7.78 8.46
N LYS A 145 -5.45 8.35 9.40
CA LYS A 145 -6.06 7.66 10.54
C LYS A 145 -7.40 7.06 10.16
N ALA A 146 -7.97 6.27 11.06
CA ALA A 146 -9.32 5.72 10.87
C ALA A 146 -10.33 6.84 10.61
N PHE A 147 -11.19 6.65 9.61
CA PHE A 147 -12.28 7.57 9.31
C PHE A 147 -13.26 7.60 10.49
N LYS A 148 -13.69 8.81 10.88
CA LYS A 148 -14.54 9.03 12.07
C LYS A 148 -16.03 9.20 11.74
N GLY A 149 -16.43 9.13 10.48
CA GLY A 149 -17.84 9.19 10.09
C GLY A 149 -18.54 7.86 10.32
N GLU A 150 -19.86 7.89 10.54
CA GLU A 150 -20.67 6.68 10.56
C GLU A 150 -20.70 6.02 9.18
N HIS A 151 -20.65 4.69 9.17
CA HIS A 151 -20.79 3.83 7.99
C HIS A 151 -22.27 3.53 7.73
#